data_AF-D1CSP7-F1
#
_entry.id   AF-D1CSP7-F1
#
_cell.length_a   1.000
_cell.length_b   1.000
_cell.length_c   1.000
_cell.angle_alpha   90.00
_cell.angle_beta   90.00
_cell.angle_gamma   90.00
#
_symmetry.space_group_name_H-M   'P 1'
#
loop_
_entity.id
_entity.type
_entity.pdbx_description
1 polymer ?
#
loop_
_entity_poly.entity_id
_entity_poly.type
_entity_poly.pdbx_seq_one_letter_code
_entity_poly.pdbx_strand_id
1 'polypeptide(L)'
;TGSLAFPPGYVDTQDDKPFRQAVNGANSPTAALLSTNAPIWSSSAQYGDFSHGGYSWNNDIYGGKAAGPQTISVHADNQWSVWSDQPNTDGIKSYPHQAFNVGKPLSSINTLTSSFNQDVPAGGAWNTAYDIWDSSHQNEIMLWTNYTGNPDGSGNVKPISYHYDASGAAIPIHRNVNVGGATWNV
;
A
#
# COMPACT_ATOMS: atom_id res chain seq x y z
N THR A 1 -17.81 20.38 -45.41
CA THR A 1 -16.91 21.52 -45.17
C THR A 1 -17.42 22.27 -43.95
N GLY A 2 -16.55 22.55 -42.97
CA GLY A 2 -16.82 23.53 -41.91
C GLY A 2 -17.23 22.97 -40.55
N SER A 3 -16.23 22.62 -39.74
CA SER A 3 -16.29 22.31 -38.31
C SER A 3 -16.72 23.53 -37.48
N LEU A 4 -17.57 23.32 -36.47
CA LEU A 4 -17.80 24.28 -35.38
C LEU A 4 -16.83 23.96 -34.24
N ALA A 5 -15.97 24.94 -33.92
CA ALA A 5 -15.00 24.87 -32.85
C ALA A 5 -15.70 24.91 -31.48
N PHE A 6 -15.41 23.92 -30.64
CA PHE A 6 -15.66 23.98 -29.20
C PHE A 6 -14.38 24.47 -28.50
N PRO A 7 -14.48 25.32 -27.46
CA PRO A 7 -13.32 25.79 -26.73
C PRO A 7 -12.64 24.63 -25.97
N PRO A 8 -11.31 24.69 -25.76
CA PRO A 8 -10.61 23.67 -24.99
C PRO A 8 -11.09 23.74 -23.53
N GLY A 9 -11.90 22.75 -23.14
CA GLY A 9 -12.16 22.46 -21.75
C GLY A 9 -10.84 22.13 -21.07
N TYR A 10 -10.48 22.95 -20.10
CA TYR A 10 -9.41 22.69 -19.14
C TYR A 10 -9.77 21.40 -18.39
N VAL A 11 -9.08 20.30 -18.71
CA VAL A 11 -9.19 19.07 -17.91
C VAL A 11 -8.22 19.23 -16.75
N ASP A 12 -8.76 19.66 -15.63
CA ASP A 12 -8.09 19.61 -14.33
C ASP A 12 -8.02 18.15 -13.88
N THR A 13 -6.91 17.46 -14.18
CA THR A 13 -6.57 16.18 -13.53
C THR A 13 -5.50 16.44 -12.49
N GLN A 14 -5.91 17.03 -11.37
CA GLN A 14 -5.11 17.06 -10.16
C GLN A 14 -5.82 16.26 -9.06
N ASP A 15 -5.86 14.93 -9.23
CA ASP A 15 -6.20 14.00 -8.15
C ASP A 15 -4.93 13.76 -7.29
N ASP A 16 -4.42 14.82 -6.68
CA ASP A 16 -3.34 14.81 -5.68
C ASP A 16 -3.87 14.32 -4.32
N LYS A 17 -4.47 13.12 -4.27
CA LYS A 17 -4.93 12.53 -3.01
C LYS A 17 -3.80 11.70 -2.37
N PRO A 18 -3.29 12.10 -1.20
CA PRO A 18 -2.22 11.38 -0.52
C PRO A 18 -2.69 10.00 -0.06
N PHE A 19 -1.78 9.03 -0.11
CA PHE A 19 -2.00 7.72 0.48
C PHE A 19 -1.92 7.82 2.01
N ARG A 20 -2.97 7.37 2.70
CA ARG A 20 -3.06 7.39 4.16
C ARG A 20 -3.38 6.00 4.65
N GLN A 21 -2.58 5.48 5.58
CA GLN A 21 -2.94 4.29 6.35
C GLN A 21 -2.99 4.72 7.83
N ALA A 22 -4.21 4.76 8.39
CA ALA A 22 -4.47 5.03 9.79
C ALA A 22 -4.94 3.74 10.47
N VAL A 23 -4.25 3.22 11.48
CA VAL A 23 -4.77 2.07 12.24
C VAL A 23 -5.60 2.61 13.40
N ASN A 24 -6.94 2.58 13.29
CA ASN A 24 -7.83 3.01 14.37
C ASN A 24 -8.50 1.83 15.08
N GLY A 25 -8.29 1.75 16.39
CA GLY A 25 -9.20 1.05 17.30
C GLY A 25 -10.44 1.89 17.59
N ALA A 26 -11.61 1.34 17.24
CA ALA A 26 -12.98 1.66 17.66
C ALA A 26 -13.62 3.06 17.37
N ASN A 27 -14.73 2.98 16.63
CA ASN A 27 -16.00 3.76 16.66
C ASN A 27 -16.11 5.20 16.09
N SER A 28 -16.74 5.25 14.89
CA SER A 28 -17.82 6.16 14.44
C SER A 28 -17.53 7.61 14.00
N PRO A 29 -18.42 8.20 13.15
CA PRO A 29 -18.03 8.97 11.97
C PRO A 29 -18.12 10.47 12.17
N THR A 30 -17.04 11.17 11.82
CA THR A 30 -17.09 12.59 11.48
C THR A 30 -15.95 12.85 10.50
N ALA A 31 -16.23 13.63 9.46
CA ALA A 31 -15.24 14.05 8.47
C ALA A 31 -13.89 14.32 9.13
N ALA A 32 -12.86 13.58 8.72
CA ALA A 32 -11.54 13.65 9.32
C ALA A 32 -11.00 15.07 9.14
N LEU A 33 -11.15 15.89 10.18
CA LEU A 33 -10.33 17.06 10.39
C LEU A 33 -8.89 16.59 10.26
N LEU A 34 -8.16 17.19 9.31
CA LEU A 34 -6.72 17.07 9.22
C LEU A 34 -6.17 17.18 10.64
N SER A 35 -5.50 16.13 11.12
CA SER A 35 -4.74 16.21 12.36
C SER A 35 -3.80 17.41 12.22
N THR A 36 -4.07 18.45 13.00
CA THR A 36 -3.32 19.71 13.05
C THR A 36 -1.97 19.54 13.75
N ASN A 37 -1.54 18.30 13.99
CA ASN A 37 -0.28 18.00 14.62
C ASN A 37 0.77 17.80 13.53
N ALA A 38 1.78 18.68 13.53
CA ALA A 38 2.98 18.52 12.73
C ALA A 38 3.53 17.09 12.89
N PRO A 39 4.04 16.47 11.81
CA PRO A 39 4.59 15.13 11.91
C PRO A 39 5.73 15.08 12.93
N ILE A 40 5.78 14.02 13.75
CA ILE A 40 6.90 13.77 14.67
C ILE A 40 8.17 13.39 13.91
N TRP A 41 8.01 12.87 12.70
CA TRP A 41 9.09 12.60 11.77
C TRP A 41 8.58 12.62 10.32
N SER A 42 9.42 13.07 9.38
CA SER A 42 9.14 12.97 7.96
C SER A 42 10.44 12.87 7.17
N SER A 43 10.42 12.15 6.06
CA SER A 43 11.58 12.00 5.18
C SER A 43 11.16 11.87 3.72
N SER A 44 11.87 12.59 2.85
CA SER A 44 11.87 12.37 1.39
C SER A 44 13.11 11.61 0.92
N ALA A 45 13.99 11.20 1.83
CA ALA A 45 15.19 10.45 1.48
C ALA A 45 14.82 9.02 1.11
N GLN A 46 15.43 8.51 0.03
CA GLN A 46 15.37 7.10 -0.33
C GLN A 46 15.90 6.24 0.83
N TYR A 47 15.09 5.27 1.28
CA TYR A 47 15.35 4.42 2.44
C TYR A 47 15.50 5.18 3.77
N GLY A 48 14.94 6.39 3.89
CA GLY A 48 14.89 7.06 5.18
C GLY A 48 14.02 6.30 6.17
N ASP A 49 14.50 6.10 7.39
CA ASP A 49 13.81 5.33 8.43
C ASP A 49 13.61 6.13 9.73
N PHE A 50 12.63 5.68 10.52
CA PHE A 50 12.35 6.17 11.86
C PHE A 50 11.76 5.06 12.71
N SER A 51 12.17 4.98 13.98
CA SER A 51 11.64 4.00 14.93
C SER A 51 11.11 4.68 16.18
N HIS A 52 9.89 4.31 16.60
CA HIS A 52 9.23 4.85 17.78
C HIS A 52 8.14 3.87 18.26
N GLY A 53 7.95 3.74 19.58
CA GLY A 53 6.87 2.92 20.15
C GLY A 53 6.95 1.41 19.84
N GLY A 54 8.11 0.88 19.44
CA GLY A 54 8.26 -0.52 19.00
C GLY A 54 7.90 -0.76 17.53
N TYR A 55 7.57 0.29 16.79
CA TYR A 55 7.37 0.28 15.35
C TYR A 55 8.53 0.96 14.63
N SER A 56 8.71 0.64 13.36
CA SER A 56 9.53 1.42 12.43
C SER A 56 8.73 1.85 11.21
N TRP A 57 9.11 2.96 10.59
CA TRP A 57 8.58 3.46 9.33
C TRP A 57 9.72 3.64 8.36
N ASN A 58 9.56 3.13 7.15
CA ASN A 58 10.63 3.07 6.16
C ASN A 58 10.15 3.68 4.84
N ASN A 59 10.88 4.65 4.32
CA ASN A 59 10.62 5.29 3.02
C ASN A 59 11.29 4.50 1.88
N ASP A 60 10.92 3.23 1.73
CA ASP A 60 11.58 2.36 0.77
C ASP A 60 11.25 2.74 -0.67
N ILE A 61 12.30 3.00 -1.45
CA ILE A 61 12.24 3.35 -2.87
C ILE A 61 13.29 2.51 -3.60
N TYR A 62 12.88 1.56 -4.42
CA TYR A 62 13.75 0.56 -5.07
C TYR A 62 14.15 0.93 -6.50
N GLY A 63 13.34 1.72 -7.20
CA GLY A 63 13.47 1.99 -8.64
C GLY A 63 14.71 2.77 -9.07
N GLY A 64 15.61 3.12 -8.15
CA GLY A 64 16.81 3.91 -8.44
C GLY A 64 16.45 5.20 -9.18
N LYS A 65 17.10 5.46 -10.32
CA LYS A 65 16.82 6.64 -11.17
C LYS A 65 15.45 6.60 -11.87
N ALA A 66 14.78 5.45 -11.90
CA ALA A 66 13.46 5.28 -12.50
C ALA A 66 12.33 5.46 -11.47
N ALA A 67 12.65 5.66 -10.19
CA ALA A 67 11.67 6.04 -9.19
C ALA A 67 11.47 7.56 -9.21
N GLY A 68 10.22 7.99 -9.06
CA GLY A 68 9.89 9.38 -8.82
C GLY A 68 9.93 9.72 -7.32
N PRO A 69 9.68 10.99 -6.96
CA PRO A 69 9.81 11.46 -5.59
C PRO A 69 8.76 10.82 -4.67
N GLN A 70 9.15 10.59 -3.41
CA GLN A 70 8.29 10.04 -2.36
C GLN A 70 8.64 10.65 -1.01
N THR A 71 7.64 11.00 -0.21
CA THR A 71 7.80 11.55 1.14
C THR A 71 6.88 10.82 2.10
N ILE A 72 7.46 10.24 3.15
CA ILE A 72 6.72 9.64 4.26
C ILE A 72 6.65 10.63 5.44
N SER A 73 5.53 10.63 6.15
CA SER A 73 5.31 11.46 7.35
C SER A 73 4.60 10.66 8.43
N VAL A 74 5.15 10.65 9.64
CA VAL A 74 4.61 9.97 10.82
C VAL A 74 4.07 11.02 11.78
N HIS A 75 2.80 10.88 12.17
CA HIS A 75 2.12 11.80 13.10
C HIS A 75 1.95 11.19 14.49
N ALA A 76 1.79 9.86 14.56
CA ALA A 76 1.73 9.06 15.78
C ALA A 76 2.03 7.59 15.46
N ASP A 77 2.20 6.75 16.49
CA ASP A 77 2.49 5.32 16.32
C ASP A 77 1.46 4.56 15.49
N ASN A 78 0.23 5.04 15.42
CA ASN A 78 -0.86 4.45 14.66
C ASN A 78 -1.37 5.35 13.52
N GLN A 79 -0.66 6.44 13.21
CA GLN A 79 -1.05 7.41 12.19
C GLN A 79 0.14 7.91 11.39
N TRP A 80 0.20 7.54 10.12
CA TRP A 80 1.22 7.98 9.18
C TRP A 80 0.63 8.15 7.77
N SER A 81 1.39 8.77 6.88
CA SER A 81 1.00 8.98 5.49
C SER A 81 2.21 8.93 4.58
N VAL A 82 1.97 8.71 3.29
CA VAL A 82 2.98 8.85 2.26
C VAL A 82 2.39 9.53 1.03
N TRP A 83 3.14 10.46 0.48
CA TRP A 83 2.92 10.99 -0.86
C TRP A 83 3.98 10.41 -1.79
N SER A 84 3.59 9.99 -2.99
CA SER A 84 4.49 9.38 -3.97
C SER A 84 4.02 9.71 -5.37
N ASP A 85 4.93 10.14 -6.23
CA ASP A 85 4.68 10.43 -7.64
C ASP A 85 5.60 9.53 -8.49
N GLN A 86 5.17 8.28 -8.69
CA GLN A 86 5.95 7.29 -9.43
C GLN A 86 5.57 7.31 -10.92
N PRO A 87 6.55 7.21 -11.85
CA PRO A 87 6.26 7.26 -13.27
C PRO A 87 5.52 5.99 -13.74
N ASN A 88 4.59 6.15 -14.69
CA ASN A 88 3.84 5.05 -15.30
C ASN A 88 4.74 4.19 -16.21
N THR A 89 5.52 3.33 -15.57
CA THR A 89 6.50 2.43 -16.16
C THR A 89 6.46 1.09 -15.43
N ASP A 90 6.83 0.01 -16.10
CA ASP A 90 6.75 -1.35 -15.54
C ASP A 90 7.58 -1.52 -14.25
N GLY A 91 7.09 -2.41 -13.37
CA GLY A 91 7.75 -2.80 -12.14
C GLY A 91 7.42 -1.92 -10.93
N ILE A 92 7.48 -2.55 -9.75
CA ILE A 92 7.26 -1.88 -8.46
C ILE A 92 8.41 -0.89 -8.22
N LYS A 93 8.08 0.34 -7.79
CA LYS A 93 9.07 1.41 -7.57
C LYS A 93 9.41 1.64 -6.10
N SER A 94 8.46 1.41 -5.21
CA SER A 94 8.58 1.71 -3.78
C SER A 94 7.64 0.86 -2.95
N TYR A 95 7.96 0.73 -1.65
CA TYR A 95 7.09 0.10 -0.65
C TYR A 95 7.23 0.82 0.69
N PRO A 96 6.75 2.08 0.77
CA PRO A 96 6.71 2.81 2.03
C PRO A 96 5.84 2.04 3.03
N HIS A 97 6.36 1.76 4.21
CA HIS A 97 5.66 0.89 5.14
C HIS A 97 5.96 1.20 6.62
N GLN A 98 5.06 0.72 7.48
CA GLN A 98 5.27 0.58 8.92
C GLN A 98 5.54 -0.89 9.24
N ALA A 99 6.55 -1.18 10.07
CA ALA A 99 6.90 -2.52 10.50
C ALA A 99 6.81 -2.69 12.02
N PHE A 100 6.53 -3.93 12.45
CA PHE A 100 6.55 -4.37 13.84
C PHE A 100 7.17 -5.77 13.91
N ASN A 101 8.22 -5.94 14.72
CA ASN A 101 8.90 -7.22 14.86
C ASN A 101 8.23 -8.11 15.92
N VAL A 102 7.68 -9.27 15.51
CA VAL A 102 7.06 -10.23 16.41
C VAL A 102 8.10 -11.09 17.13
N GLY A 103 9.11 -11.60 16.41
CA GLY A 103 10.25 -12.32 16.97
C GLY A 103 9.91 -13.59 17.76
N LYS A 104 8.85 -14.32 17.40
CA LYS A 104 8.38 -15.52 18.11
C LYS A 104 8.09 -16.68 17.17
N PRO A 105 8.34 -17.94 17.59
CA PRO A 105 7.89 -19.09 16.82
C PRO A 105 6.36 -19.15 16.79
N LEU A 106 5.78 -19.52 15.65
CA LEU A 106 4.33 -19.59 15.45
C LEU A 106 3.62 -20.43 16.53
N SER A 107 4.22 -21.54 16.95
CA SER A 107 3.68 -22.42 17.99
C SER A 107 3.57 -21.77 19.37
N SER A 108 4.22 -20.63 19.60
CA SER A 108 4.16 -19.88 20.86
C SER A 108 3.20 -18.69 20.83
N ILE A 109 2.63 -18.38 19.67
CA ILE A 109 1.76 -17.23 19.48
C ILE A 109 0.33 -17.62 19.88
N ASN A 110 -0.15 -17.05 20.98
CA ASN A 110 -1.54 -17.20 21.39
C ASN A 110 -2.47 -16.26 20.61
N THR A 111 -1.98 -15.06 20.28
CA THR A 111 -2.73 -14.04 19.54
C THR A 111 -1.77 -13.18 18.75
N LEU A 112 -2.04 -13.03 17.45
CA LEU A 112 -1.40 -12.07 16.57
C LEU A 112 -2.47 -11.53 15.64
N THR A 113 -2.89 -10.31 15.88
CA THR A 113 -3.95 -9.63 15.15
C THR A 113 -3.49 -8.24 14.80
N SER A 114 -3.90 -7.74 13.64
CA SER A 114 -3.68 -6.35 13.23
C SER A 114 -5.01 -5.72 12.81
N SER A 115 -5.05 -4.40 12.80
CA SER A 115 -6.15 -3.61 12.27
C SER A 115 -5.57 -2.58 11.33
N PHE A 116 -6.38 -2.11 10.39
CA PHE A 116 -6.02 -1.03 9.49
C PHE A 116 -7.27 -0.24 9.11
N ASN A 117 -7.05 1.02 8.78
CA ASN A 117 -8.00 1.90 8.12
C ASN A 117 -7.15 2.77 7.16
N GLN A 118 -7.68 3.15 6.01
CA GLN A 118 -6.86 3.79 4.99
C GLN A 118 -7.69 4.63 4.02
N ASP A 119 -7.10 5.74 3.59
CA ASP A 119 -7.57 6.53 2.45
C ASP A 119 -6.58 6.32 1.30
N VAL A 120 -7.08 5.88 0.16
CA VAL A 120 -6.27 5.56 -1.02
C VAL A 120 -6.70 6.44 -2.21
N PRO A 121 -5.79 6.75 -3.15
CA PRO A 121 -6.17 7.44 -4.37
C PRO A 121 -7.08 6.56 -5.24
N ALA A 122 -7.83 7.18 -6.16
CA ALA A 122 -8.73 6.44 -7.05
C ALA A 122 -8.01 5.76 -8.23
N GLY A 123 -6.88 6.33 -8.68
CA GLY A 123 -6.14 5.87 -9.86
C GLY A 123 -4.70 5.46 -9.55
N GLY A 124 -3.97 5.06 -10.59
CA GLY A 124 -2.60 4.56 -10.51
C GLY A 124 -2.50 3.04 -10.61
N ALA A 125 -1.29 2.51 -10.35
CA ALA A 125 -1.01 1.08 -10.30
C ALA A 125 -0.35 0.75 -8.95
N TRP A 126 -1.14 0.28 -7.99
CA TRP A 126 -0.70 0.04 -6.62
C TRP A 126 -1.52 -1.06 -5.93
N ASN A 127 -0.97 -1.57 -4.84
CA ASN A 127 -1.70 -2.35 -3.85
C ASN A 127 -1.34 -1.85 -2.44
N THR A 128 -2.26 -2.05 -1.51
CA THR A 128 -2.00 -1.97 -0.07
C THR A 128 -1.96 -3.39 0.46
N ALA A 129 -0.86 -3.74 1.10
CA ALA A 129 -0.65 -5.10 1.58
C ALA A 129 -0.09 -5.10 3.00
N TYR A 130 -0.47 -6.14 3.76
CA TYR A 130 0.45 -6.64 4.78
C TYR A 130 1.57 -7.39 4.09
N ASP A 131 2.78 -7.25 4.60
CA ASP A 131 3.95 -8.02 4.18
C ASP A 131 4.59 -8.66 5.43
N ILE A 132 4.47 -9.98 5.54
CA ILE A 132 4.79 -10.74 6.74
C ILE A 132 5.90 -11.72 6.41
N TRP A 133 7.02 -11.59 7.10
CA TRP A 133 8.20 -12.41 6.92
C TRP A 133 8.49 -13.30 8.12
N ASP A 134 9.00 -14.51 7.86
CA ASP A 134 9.66 -15.31 8.88
C ASP A 134 11.06 -14.74 9.21
N SER A 135 11.62 -15.07 10.37
CA SER A 135 12.91 -14.48 10.80
C SER A 135 14.09 -14.83 9.89
N SER A 136 13.99 -15.91 9.10
CA SER A 136 15.01 -16.28 8.10
C SER A 136 14.81 -15.64 6.73
N HIS A 137 13.73 -14.88 6.52
CA HIS A 137 13.38 -14.27 5.22
C HIS A 137 13.28 -15.29 4.08
N GLN A 138 12.83 -16.51 4.40
CA GLN A 138 12.65 -17.59 3.43
C GLN A 138 11.20 -17.73 2.97
N ASN A 139 10.25 -17.16 3.72
CA ASN A 139 8.83 -17.19 3.43
C ASN A 139 8.25 -15.79 3.61
N GLU A 140 7.62 -15.30 2.55
CA GLU A 140 6.87 -14.05 2.51
C GLU A 140 5.38 -14.37 2.42
N ILE A 141 4.56 -13.68 3.21
CA ILE A 141 3.10 -13.77 3.16
C ILE A 141 2.55 -12.37 2.96
N MET A 142 1.98 -12.13 1.79
CA MET A 142 1.29 -10.87 1.49
C MET A 142 -0.22 -11.00 1.65
N LEU A 143 -0.86 -10.02 2.30
CA LEU A 143 -2.33 -9.91 2.36
C LEU A 143 -2.75 -8.59 1.73
N TRP A 144 -3.21 -8.63 0.47
CA TRP A 144 -3.61 -7.44 -0.28
C TRP A 144 -5.02 -7.00 0.13
N THR A 145 -5.12 -5.83 0.76
CA THR A 145 -6.38 -5.32 1.35
C THR A 145 -7.15 -4.38 0.41
N ASN A 146 -6.45 -3.67 -0.47
CA ASN A 146 -7.02 -2.85 -1.53
C ASN A 146 -5.98 -2.69 -2.66
N TYR A 147 -6.41 -2.56 -3.90
CA TYR A 147 -5.52 -2.54 -5.07
C TYR A 147 -6.24 -2.12 -6.34
N THR A 148 -5.49 -1.71 -7.36
CA THR A 148 -6.03 -1.33 -8.68
C THR A 148 -6.09 -2.47 -9.69
N GLY A 149 -5.60 -3.66 -9.31
CA GLY A 149 -5.76 -4.91 -10.05
C GLY A 149 -7.09 -5.60 -9.75
N ASN A 150 -7.20 -6.87 -10.12
CA ASN A 150 -8.40 -7.67 -9.87
C ASN A 150 -8.09 -8.88 -8.97
N PRO A 151 -9.07 -9.32 -8.14
CA PRO A 151 -8.88 -10.48 -7.27
C PRO A 151 -8.60 -11.80 -8.01
N ASP A 152 -8.90 -11.87 -9.31
CA ASP A 152 -8.67 -13.05 -10.16
C ASP A 152 -7.22 -13.16 -10.69
N GLY A 153 -6.33 -12.24 -10.27
CA GLY A 153 -4.92 -12.22 -10.67
C GLY A 153 -4.63 -11.39 -11.92
N SER A 154 -5.65 -10.74 -12.50
CA SER A 154 -5.50 -9.84 -13.65
C SER A 154 -5.37 -8.36 -13.22
N GLY A 155 -5.20 -7.46 -14.20
CA GLY A 155 -5.17 -6.01 -13.98
C GLY A 155 -3.77 -5.38 -14.09
N ASN A 156 -3.67 -4.09 -13.73
CA ASN A 156 -2.44 -3.31 -13.87
C ASN A 156 -1.38 -3.65 -12.80
N VAL A 157 -1.81 -4.22 -11.67
CA VAL A 157 -0.96 -4.88 -10.67
C VAL A 157 -1.42 -6.34 -10.54
N LYS A 158 -0.47 -7.25 -10.36
CA LYS A 158 -0.73 -8.71 -10.26
C LYS A 158 0.10 -9.28 -9.11
N PRO A 159 -0.39 -10.31 -8.40
CA PRO A 159 0.40 -10.98 -7.38
C PRO A 159 1.58 -11.72 -8.03
N ILE A 160 2.62 -11.99 -7.23
CA ILE A 160 3.71 -12.88 -7.64
C ILE A 160 3.13 -14.27 -7.86
N SER A 161 3.39 -14.86 -9.02
CA SER A 161 2.94 -16.21 -9.35
C SER A 161 3.95 -16.95 -10.23
N TYR A 162 3.98 -18.27 -10.09
CA TYR A 162 4.70 -19.18 -10.97
C TYR A 162 3.93 -19.44 -12.29
N HIS A 163 2.62 -19.24 -12.30
CA HIS A 163 1.76 -19.59 -13.42
C HIS A 163 0.84 -18.45 -13.80
N TYR A 164 0.84 -18.11 -15.09
CA TYR A 164 -0.03 -17.11 -15.69
C TYR A 164 -0.82 -17.75 -16.81
N ASP A 165 -2.06 -17.31 -17.01
CA ASP A 165 -2.88 -17.76 -18.12
C ASP A 165 -2.52 -17.04 -19.43
N ALA A 166 -3.23 -17.36 -20.52
CA ALA A 166 -3.00 -16.77 -21.83
C ALA A 166 -3.27 -15.25 -21.90
N SER A 167 -4.03 -14.70 -20.94
CA SER A 167 -4.27 -13.26 -20.81
C SER A 167 -3.18 -12.55 -19.99
N GLY A 168 -2.29 -13.32 -19.35
CA GLY A 168 -1.27 -12.82 -18.44
C GLY A 168 -1.78 -12.63 -17.00
N ALA A 169 -2.96 -13.15 -16.65
CA ALA A 169 -3.45 -13.12 -15.27
C ALA A 169 -2.77 -14.22 -14.44
N ALA A 170 -2.41 -13.91 -13.19
CA ALA A 170 -1.87 -14.88 -12.26
C ALA A 170 -2.94 -15.94 -11.93
N ILE A 171 -2.59 -17.22 -12.03
CA ILE A 171 -3.52 -18.33 -11.76
C ILE A 171 -3.49 -18.65 -10.26
N PRO A 172 -4.60 -18.46 -9.51
CA PRO A 172 -4.64 -18.81 -8.09
C PRO A 172 -4.63 -20.33 -7.91
N ILE A 173 -3.84 -20.79 -6.93
CA ILE A 173 -3.79 -22.18 -6.46
C ILE A 173 -5.05 -22.54 -5.66
N HIS A 174 -5.62 -21.58 -4.94
CA HIS A 174 -6.87 -21.72 -4.20
C HIS A 174 -7.76 -20.50 -4.41
N ARG A 175 -9.07 -20.73 -4.51
CA ARG A 175 -10.06 -19.66 -4.70
C ARG A 175 -11.02 -19.59 -3.53
N ASN A 176 -11.44 -18.38 -3.18
CA ASN A 176 -12.48 -18.11 -2.18
C ASN A 176 -12.22 -18.77 -0.81
N VAL A 177 -10.97 -18.76 -0.35
CA VAL A 177 -10.57 -19.30 0.96
C VAL A 177 -11.06 -18.37 2.06
N ASN A 178 -11.89 -18.88 2.97
CA ASN A 178 -12.36 -18.12 4.13
C ASN A 178 -11.44 -18.37 5.33
N VAL A 179 -10.62 -17.37 5.68
CA VAL A 179 -9.64 -17.45 6.77
C VAL A 179 -9.33 -16.06 7.31
N GLY A 180 -9.04 -15.95 8.60
CA GLY A 180 -8.66 -14.67 9.22
C GLY A 180 -9.74 -13.59 9.19
N GLY A 181 -11.01 -13.98 9.05
CA GLY A 181 -12.16 -13.05 9.02
C GLY A 181 -12.49 -12.45 7.65
N ALA A 182 -11.85 -12.92 6.57
CA ALA A 182 -12.12 -12.47 5.20
C ALA A 182 -12.03 -13.64 4.18
N THR A 183 -12.35 -13.35 2.92
CA THR A 183 -12.29 -14.31 1.81
C THR A 183 -11.18 -13.91 0.83
N TRP A 184 -10.31 -14.85 0.48
CA TRP A 184 -9.09 -14.60 -0.28
C TRP A 184 -8.95 -15.56 -1.47
N ASN A 185 -8.27 -15.10 -2.52
CA ASN A 185 -7.64 -15.99 -3.50
C ASN A 185 -6.16 -16.12 -3.13
N VAL A 186 -5.60 -17.32 -3.28
CA VAL A 186 -4.20 -17.66 -3.00
C VAL A 186 -3.59 -18.22 -4.26
#